data_AF-A0A1X4XVD8-F1
#
_entry.id   AF-A0A1X4XVD8-F1
#
_cell.length_a   1.000
_cell.length_b   1.000
_cell.length_c   1.000
_cell.angle_alpha   90.00
_cell.angle_beta   90.00
_cell.angle_gamma   90.00
#
_symmetry.space_group_name_H-M   'P 1'
#
loop_
_entity.id
_entity.type
_entity.pdbx_description
1 polymer ?
#
loop_
_entity_poly.entity_id
_entity_poly.type
_entity_poly.pdbx_seq_one_letter_code
_entity_poly.pdbx_strand_id
1 'polypeptide(L)' 'MMFVFFFIVIAALFFAIRWILGYSGCGVSHTLKNNNDALEILKIRYAKGEITKDEFEEIKKHL' A
#
# COMPACT_ATOMS: atom_id res chain seq x y z
N MET A 1 -3.10 37.04 13.59
CA MET A 1 -2.10 36.97 12.50
C MET A 1 -1.22 35.71 12.52
N MET A 2 -1.16 34.95 13.64
CA MET A 2 -0.31 33.73 13.72
C MET A 2 -1.06 32.42 13.39
N PHE A 3 -2.38 32.37 13.63
CA PHE A 3 -3.19 31.18 13.41
C PHE A 3 -3.46 30.87 11.93
N VAL A 4 -3.62 31.90 11.09
CA VAL A 4 -3.90 31.73 9.65
C VAL A 4 -2.74 31.02 8.95
N PHE A 5 -1.50 31.34 9.33
CA PHE A 5 -0.31 30.67 8.81
C PHE A 5 -0.30 29.16 9.16
N PHE A 6 -0.69 28.80 10.38
CA PHE A 6 -0.79 27.40 10.80
C PHE A 6 -1.82 26.61 9.99
N PHE A 7 -2.99 27.20 9.72
CA PHE A 7 -4.01 26.54 8.89
C PHE A 7 -3.52 26.26 7.46
N ILE A 8 -2.76 27.19 6.87
CA ILE A 8 -2.18 27.01 5.53
C ILE A 8 -1.14 25.88 5.52
N VAL A 9 -0.26 25.83 6.52
CA VAL A 9 0.77 24.78 6.63
C VAL A 9 0.13 23.40 6.83
N ILE A 10 -0.89 23.30 7.68
CA ILE A 10 -1.62 22.06 7.93
C ILE A 10 -2.34 21.60 6.66
N ALA A 11 -3.03 22.49 5.95
CA ALA A 11 -3.70 22.17 4.71
C ALA A 11 -2.72 21.68 3.63
N ALA A 12 -1.56 22.32 3.50
CA ALA A 12 -0.51 21.89 2.57
C ALA A 12 0.04 20.50 2.91
N LEU A 13 0.26 20.21 4.19
CA LEU A 13 0.72 18.89 4.65
C LEU A 13 -0.31 17.80 4.35
N PHE A 14 -1.59 18.05 4.67
CA PHE A 14 -2.68 17.12 4.35
C PHE A 14 -2.81 16.88 2.84
N PHE A 15 -2.68 17.93 2.03
CA PHE A 15 -2.75 17.81 0.58
C PHE A 15 -1.55 17.03 0.01
N ALA A 16 -0.34 17.28 0.52
CA ALA A 16 0.87 16.54 0.12
C ALA A 16 0.78 15.05 0.49
N ILE A 17 0.33 14.73 1.70
CA ILE A 17 0.09 13.34 2.14
C ILE A 17 -0.98 12.69 1.27
N ARG A 18 -2.12 13.37 1.03
CA ARG A 18 -3.19 12.83 0.19
C ARG A 18 -2.76 12.65 -1.26
N TRP A 19 -1.90 13.52 -1.78
CA TRP A 19 -1.32 13.42 -3.11
C TRP A 19 -0.38 12.20 -3.22
N ILE A 20 0.51 12.00 -2.23
CA ILE A 20 1.43 10.85 -2.19
C ILE A 20 0.68 9.52 -2.03
N LEU A 21 -0.35 9.46 -1.18
CA LEU A 21 -1.20 8.26 -1.08
C LEU A 21 -2.09 8.07 -2.32
N GLY A 22 -2.54 9.15 -2.97
CA GLY A 22 -3.30 9.10 -4.22
C GLY A 22 -2.49 8.59 -5.41
N TYR A 23 -1.19 8.89 -5.45
CA TYR A 23 -0.25 8.30 -6.42
C TYR A 23 -0.03 6.79 -6.22
N SER A 24 -0.21 6.29 -5.00
CA SER A 24 -0.12 4.86 -4.69
C SER A 24 -1.44 4.10 -4.94
N GLY A 25 -2.54 4.82 -5.19
CA GLY A 25 -3.89 4.27 -5.25
C GLY A 25 -4.54 4.23 -6.63
N CYS A 26 -3.89 4.73 -7.68
CA CYS A 26 -4.44 4.68 -9.04
C CYS A 26 -3.35 4.30 -10.04
N GLY A 27 -3.19 2.99 -10.24
CA GLY A 27 -2.25 2.44 -11.18
C GLY A 27 -2.48 0.94 -11.33
N VAL A 28 -3.54 0.58 -12.04
CA VAL A 28 -3.56 -0.66 -12.81
C VAL A 28 -2.40 -0.57 -13.80
N SER A 29 -1.22 -1.01 -13.38
CA SER A 29 -0.10 -1.34 -14.26
C SER A 29 0.07 -2.85 -14.23
N HIS A 30 -0.85 -3.49 -14.95
CA HIS A 30 -0.57 -4.70 -15.71
C HIS A 30 0.86 -4.58 -16.30
N THR A 31 1.66 -5.64 -16.16
CA THR A 31 2.95 -5.80 -16.87
C THR A 31 4.13 -5.03 -16.24
N LEU A 32 4.72 -5.53 -15.13
CA LEU A 32 6.18 -5.47 -14.80
C LEU A 32 6.54 -5.87 -13.34
N LYS A 33 5.71 -6.64 -12.61
CA LYS A 33 5.89 -6.83 -11.16
C LYS A 33 5.69 -8.28 -10.66
N ASN A 34 6.18 -9.26 -11.42
CA ASN A 34 5.95 -10.70 -11.18
C ASN A 34 6.20 -11.17 -9.72
N ASN A 35 7.16 -10.57 -9.00
CA ASN A 35 7.51 -11.02 -7.64
C ASN A 35 6.67 -10.36 -6.54
N ASN A 36 6.25 -9.11 -6.72
CA ASN A 36 5.49 -8.42 -5.69
C ASN A 36 4.00 -8.78 -5.73
N ASP A 37 3.49 -9.16 -6.91
CA ASP A 37 2.10 -9.58 -7.09
C ASP A 37 1.83 -10.92 -6.38
N ALA A 38 2.76 -11.86 -6.47
CA ALA A 38 2.67 -13.13 -5.76
C ALA A 38 2.61 -12.95 -4.24
N LEU A 39 3.44 -12.06 -3.67
CA LEU A 39 3.40 -11.72 -2.24
C LEU A 39 2.13 -10.96 -1.83
N GLU A 40 1.59 -10.13 -2.71
CA GLU A 40 0.37 -9.36 -2.48
C GLU A 40 -0.87 -10.27 -2.52
N ILE A 41 -0.94 -11.19 -3.48
CA ILE A 41 -1.96 -12.25 -3.56
C ILE A 41 -1.90 -13.18 -2.34
N LEU A 42 -0.69 -13.58 -1.92
CA LEU A 42 -0.47 -14.36 -0.69
C LEU A 42 -1.02 -13.65 0.55
N LYS A 43 -0.71 -12.37 0.71
CA LYS A 43 -1.21 -11.55 1.83
C LYS A 43 -2.74 -11.44 1.81
N ILE A 44 -3.35 -11.26 0.64
CA ILE A 44 -4.80 -11.17 0.50
C ILE A 44 -5.47 -12.50 0.90
N ARG A 45 -4.94 -13.66 0.46
CA ARG A 45 -5.51 -14.97 0.81
C ARG A 45 -5.32 -15.33 2.27
N TYR A 46 -4.17 -14.97 2.85
CA TYR A 46 -3.94 -15.13 4.29
C TYR A 46 -4.91 -14.27 5.11
N ALA A 47 -5.13 -13.02 4.71
CA ALA A 47 -6.10 -12.13 5.35
C ALA A 47 -7.55 -12.64 5.22
N LYS A 48 -7.87 -13.33 4.11
CA LYS A 48 -9.15 -14.04 3.94
C LYS A 48 -9.24 -15.35 4.74
N GLY A 49 -8.13 -15.86 5.27
CA GLY A 49 -8.06 -17.15 5.96
C GLY A 49 -8.13 -18.37 5.02
N GLU A 50 -7.92 -18.16 3.71
CA GLU A 50 -7.93 -19.24 2.70
C GLU A 50 -6.67 -20.11 2.76
N ILE A 51 -5.61 -19.62 3.39
CA ILE A 51 -4.32 -20.31 3.58
C ILE A 51 -3.88 -20.17 5.03
N THR A 52 -3.28 -21.23 5.56
CA THR A 52 -2.70 -21.22 6.91
C THR A 52 -1.34 -20.53 6.93
N LYS A 53 -0.90 -20.14 8.13
CA LYS A 53 0.38 -19.46 8.34
C LYS A 53 1.57 -20.28 7.82
N ASP A 54 1.51 -21.60 7.95
CA ASP A 54 2.55 -22.52 7.47
C ASP A 54 2.68 -22.49 5.94
N GLU A 55 1.56 -22.55 5.21
CA GLU A 55 1.52 -22.44 3.74
C GLU A 55 2.01 -21.06 3.27
N PHE A 56 1.67 -20.00 4.00
CA PHE A 56 2.15 -18.65 3.71
C PHE A 56 3.68 -18.55 3.83
N GLU A 57 4.28 -19.14 4.86
CA GLU A 57 5.73 -19.10 5.06
C GLU A 57 6.49 -19.95 4.04
N GLU A 58 5.94 -21.09 3.64
CA GLU A 58 6.56 -21.98 2.66
C GLU A 58 6.64 -21.30 1.28
N ILE A 59 5.52 -20.73 0.81
CA ILE A 59 5.49 -20.04 -0.49
C ILE A 59 6.35 -18.76 -0.45
N LYS A 60 6.40 -18.05 0.69
CA LYS A 60 7.28 -16.88 0.88
C LYS A 60 8.77 -17.24 0.79
N LYS A 61 9.17 -18.45 1.21
CA LYS A 61 10.58 -18.91 1.11
C LYS A 61 10.98 -19.31 -0.31
N HIS A 62 9.99 -19.68 -1.14
CA HIS A 62 10.19 -20.09 -2.53
C HIS A 62 10.10 -18.94 -3.55
N LEU A 63 9.65 -17.76 -3.11
CA LEU A 63 9.60 -16.49 -3.86
C LEU A 63 10.86 -15.65 -3.63
#